data_AF-A0A8S4ABS7-F1
#
_entry.id   AF-A0A8S4ABS7-F1
#
_cell.length_a   1.000
_cell.length_b   1.000
_cell.length_c   1.000
_cell.angle_alpha   90.00
_cell.angle_beta   90.00
_cell.angle_gamma   90.00
#
_symmetry.space_group_name_H-M   'P 1'
#
loop_
_entity.id
_entity.type
_entity.pdbx_description
1 polymer ?
#
loop_
_entity_poly.entity_id
_entity_poly.type
_entity_poly.pdbx_seq_one_letter_code
_entity_poly.pdbx_strand_id
1 'polypeptide(L)'
;LAIQCYQCDSNEDYTCPSGYAFDKTVNAMLDCNGFEADIPGQFCVKIYQESPGWGGWQKTTRRCGSRTSFGVAWGCRWSWDYTGVFMETCYCEDADGCNESTRLSSSVVLLSLSLFSAFYYLLTRV
;
A
#
# COMPACT_ATOMS: atom_id res chain seq x y z
N LEU A 1 4.21 19.04 -13.22
CA LEU A 1 4.62 18.63 -11.87
C LEU A 1 4.81 17.12 -11.91
N ALA A 2 5.88 16.59 -11.32
CA ALA A 2 6.00 15.14 -11.17
C ALA A 2 5.20 14.69 -9.94
N ILE A 3 4.79 13.43 -9.92
CA ILE A 3 4.11 12.82 -8.77
C ILE A 3 5.07 12.75 -7.58
N GLN A 4 4.53 12.90 -6.37
CA GLN A 4 5.26 12.68 -5.13
C GLN A 4 4.90 11.32 -4.55
N CYS A 5 5.90 10.54 -4.12
CA CYS A 5 5.69 9.20 -3.59
C CYS A 5 6.42 8.99 -2.27
N TYR A 6 5.94 8.04 -1.48
CA TYR A 6 6.71 7.53 -0.34
C TYR A 6 7.86 6.66 -0.85
N GLN A 7 9.06 6.85 -0.30
CA GLN A 7 10.24 6.04 -0.60
C GLN A 7 10.83 5.49 0.69
N CYS A 8 10.74 4.17 0.89
CA CYS A 8 11.28 3.50 2.07
C CYS A 8 11.38 1.98 1.87
N ASP A 9 12.27 1.35 2.62
CA ASP A 9 12.44 -0.10 2.66
C ASP A 9 12.29 -0.60 4.10
N SER A 10 11.32 -1.47 4.36
CA SER A 10 11.01 -1.93 5.71
C SER A 10 12.11 -2.76 6.38
N ASN A 11 13.09 -3.23 5.61
CA ASN A 11 14.23 -3.96 6.15
C ASN A 11 15.35 -3.02 6.63
N GLU A 12 15.37 -1.79 6.11
CA GLU A 12 16.38 -0.78 6.44
C GLU A 12 15.82 0.31 7.37
N ASP A 13 14.51 0.54 7.30
CA ASP A 13 13.81 1.59 8.05
C ASP A 13 12.61 1.01 8.82
N TYR A 14 12.72 1.00 10.14
CA TYR A 14 11.67 0.54 11.04
C TYR A 14 10.42 1.44 11.04
N THR A 15 10.55 2.68 10.57
CA THR A 15 9.42 3.61 10.45
C THR A 15 8.54 3.30 9.23
N CYS A 16 9.00 2.41 8.35
CA CYS A 16 8.32 1.92 7.16
C CYS A 16 7.88 0.44 7.33
N PRO A 17 6.84 0.14 8.13
CA PRO A 17 6.38 -1.22 8.38
C PRO A 17 5.94 -1.96 7.10
N SER A 18 6.17 -3.29 7.12
CA SER A 18 5.91 -4.20 6.00
C SER A 18 4.45 -4.62 5.83
N GLY A 19 3.55 -4.34 6.77
CA GLY A 19 2.14 -4.75 6.67
C GLY A 19 1.13 -3.79 7.28
N TYR A 20 1.59 -2.65 7.79
CA TYR A 20 0.75 -1.73 8.56
C TYR A 20 0.87 -0.29 8.08
N ALA A 21 -0.08 0.53 8.55
CA ALA A 21 -0.01 1.97 8.38
C ALA A 21 1.22 2.55 9.08
N PHE A 22 1.78 3.59 8.49
CA PHE A 22 2.96 4.29 8.99
C PHE A 22 2.68 5.77 9.23
N ASP A 23 3.55 6.40 10.01
CA ASP A 23 3.44 7.83 10.29
C ASP A 23 3.94 8.64 9.09
N LYS A 24 3.01 9.33 8.43
CA LYS A 24 3.27 10.19 7.27
C LYS A 24 4.02 11.47 7.62
N THR A 25 4.09 11.83 8.91
CA THR A 25 4.89 12.98 9.37
C THR A 25 6.37 12.62 9.49
N VAL A 26 6.67 11.34 9.73
CA VAL A 26 8.04 10.80 9.79
C VAL A 26 8.54 10.42 8.41
N ASN A 27 7.68 9.78 7.61
CA ASN A 27 7.99 9.39 6.23
C ASN A 27 7.46 10.47 5.28
N ALA A 28 8.27 11.46 4.93
CA ALA A 28 7.87 12.47 3.97
C ALA A 28 7.81 11.90 2.54
N MET A 29 6.89 12.42 1.72
CA MET A 29 6.90 12.15 0.29
C MET A 29 8.03 12.93 -0.38
N LEU A 30 8.61 12.36 -1.43
CA LEU A 30 9.60 13.02 -2.27
C LEU A 30 9.08 13.19 -3.69
N ASP A 31 9.61 14.18 -4.41
CA ASP A 31 9.33 14.39 -5.83
C ASP A 31 10.04 13.33 -6.68
N CYS A 32 9.30 12.57 -7.49
CA CYS A 32 9.86 11.51 -8.33
C CYS A 32 10.73 12.00 -9.49
N ASN A 33 10.77 13.29 -9.78
CA ASN A 33 11.78 13.90 -10.67
C ASN A 33 12.84 14.70 -9.89
N GLY A 34 12.79 14.69 -8.55
CA GLY A 34 13.79 15.26 -7.68
C GLY A 34 15.09 14.46 -7.67
N PHE A 35 16.14 15.03 -7.09
CA PHE A 35 17.44 14.37 -6.97
C PHE A 35 17.49 13.37 -5.81
N GLU A 36 16.51 13.43 -4.90
CA GLU A 36 16.33 12.55 -3.75
C GLU A 36 15.64 11.22 -4.14
N ALA A 37 15.04 11.15 -5.33
CA ALA A 37 14.45 9.93 -5.83
C ALA A 37 15.54 8.92 -6.20
N ASP A 38 15.54 7.76 -5.56
CA ASP A 38 16.50 6.68 -5.87
C ASP A 38 16.29 6.18 -7.31
N ILE A 39 15.03 6.11 -7.72
CA ILE A 39 14.63 5.78 -9.08
C ILE A 39 13.65 6.85 -9.57
N PRO A 40 14.00 7.67 -10.57
CA PRO A 40 13.08 8.66 -11.10
C PRO A 40 11.88 7.99 -11.78
N GLY A 41 10.73 8.67 -11.80
CA GLY A 41 9.48 8.04 -12.21
C GLY A 41 8.30 8.96 -12.44
N GLN A 42 7.23 8.40 -13.00
CA GLN A 42 5.95 9.09 -13.22
C GLN A 42 4.79 8.46 -12.45
N PHE A 43 5.05 7.37 -11.71
CA PHE A 43 4.06 6.66 -10.90
C PHE A 43 4.71 6.15 -9.61
N CYS A 44 3.91 5.90 -8.59
CA CYS A 44 4.35 5.29 -7.35
C CYS A 44 4.30 3.76 -7.42
N VAL A 45 5.20 3.12 -6.68
CA VAL A 45 5.31 1.67 -6.57
C VAL A 45 5.25 1.28 -5.10
N LYS A 46 4.50 0.22 -4.80
CA LYS A 46 4.57 -0.52 -3.53
C LYS A 46 4.80 -1.99 -3.85
N ILE A 47 5.85 -2.56 -3.28
CA ILE A 47 6.20 -3.98 -3.44
C ILE A 47 6.14 -4.61 -2.06
N TYR A 48 5.23 -5.56 -1.86
CA TYR A 48 5.18 -6.41 -0.68
C TYR A 48 5.79 -7.77 -1.01
N GLN A 49 6.63 -8.29 -0.13
CA GLN A 49 7.24 -9.61 -0.25
C GLN A 49 7.11 -10.38 1.05
N GLU A 50 6.85 -11.67 0.96
CA GLU A 50 6.71 -12.56 2.11
C GLU A 50 7.34 -13.92 1.81
N SER A 51 8.18 -14.41 2.74
CA SER A 51 8.77 -15.74 2.60
C SER A 51 7.77 -16.85 2.91
N PRO A 52 7.87 -18.01 2.26
CA PRO A 52 7.00 -19.15 2.56
C PRO A 52 7.28 -19.72 3.97
N GLY A 53 6.21 -20.18 4.64
CA GLY A 53 6.29 -20.86 5.93
C GLY A 53 5.81 -20.04 7.14
N TRP A 54 5.64 -20.71 8.28
CA TRP A 54 5.23 -20.04 9.54
C TRP A 54 6.39 -19.24 10.13
N GLY A 55 6.11 -18.00 10.53
CA GLY A 55 7.14 -17.08 11.03
C GLY A 55 8.05 -16.52 9.94
N GLY A 56 7.57 -16.52 8.69
CA GLY A 56 8.29 -15.93 7.56
C GLY A 56 8.56 -14.44 7.73
N TRP A 57 9.58 -13.95 7.03
CA TRP A 57 9.86 -12.52 6.96
C TRP A 57 8.88 -11.84 6.00
N GLN A 58 8.58 -10.57 6.30
CA GLN A 58 7.75 -9.71 5.48
C GLN A 58 8.50 -8.42 5.19
N LYS A 59 8.52 -8.02 3.93
CA LYS A 59 9.20 -6.82 3.46
C LYS A 59 8.24 -5.97 2.64
N THR A 60 8.27 -4.66 2.84
CA THR A 60 7.67 -3.70 1.91
C THR A 60 8.71 -2.71 1.44
N THR A 61 8.79 -2.52 0.13
CA THR A 61 9.56 -1.45 -0.49
C THR A 61 8.59 -0.50 -1.18
N ARG A 62 8.71 0.80 -0.89
CA ARG A 62 7.99 1.89 -1.55
C ARG A 62 8.99 2.74 -2.29
N ARG A 63 8.66 3.13 -3.52
CA ARG A 63 9.51 3.98 -4.36
C ARG A 63 8.74 4.57 -5.52
N CYS A 64 9.36 5.51 -6.21
CA CYS A 64 8.96 5.95 -7.54
C CYS A 64 9.23 4.87 -8.60
N GLY A 65 8.58 4.96 -9.76
CA GLY A 65 8.75 4.04 -10.88
C GLY A 65 8.67 4.71 -12.25
N SER A 66 9.57 4.29 -13.15
CA SER A 66 9.62 4.72 -14.56
C SER A 66 9.17 3.63 -15.55
N ARG A 67 9.27 2.36 -15.15
CA ARG A 67 8.85 1.19 -15.95
C ARG A 67 8.13 0.18 -15.07
N THR A 68 7.09 -0.41 -15.65
CA THR A 68 6.27 -1.42 -14.97
C THR A 68 6.78 -2.81 -15.33
N SER A 69 6.72 -3.74 -14.38
CA SER A 69 7.14 -5.13 -14.61
C SER A 69 6.16 -5.90 -15.50
N PHE A 70 4.92 -5.43 -15.60
CA PHE A 70 3.84 -6.11 -16.33
C PHE A 70 3.10 -5.23 -17.36
N GLY A 71 3.73 -4.14 -17.80
CA GLY A 71 3.25 -3.30 -18.91
C GLY A 71 2.06 -2.39 -18.61
N VAL A 72 1.59 -2.36 -17.35
CA VAL A 72 0.48 -1.49 -16.89
C VAL A 72 0.90 -0.80 -15.60
N ALA A 73 0.74 0.52 -15.52
CA ALA A 73 1.14 1.36 -14.38
C ALA A 73 0.02 1.55 -13.33
N TRP A 74 -0.90 0.58 -13.28
CA TRP A 74 -2.08 0.64 -12.43
C TRP A 74 -2.41 -0.73 -11.86
N GLY A 75 -2.82 -0.73 -10.59
CA GLY A 75 -3.31 -1.89 -9.87
C GLY A 75 -2.21 -2.78 -9.31
N CYS A 76 -2.63 -3.83 -8.59
CA CYS A 76 -1.75 -4.81 -7.97
C CYS A 76 -1.71 -6.10 -8.76
N ARG A 77 -0.51 -6.67 -8.91
CA ARG A 77 -0.34 -8.05 -9.36
C ARG A 77 0.51 -8.82 -8.38
N TRP A 78 0.13 -10.07 -8.17
CA TRP A 78 0.89 -11.01 -7.37
C TRP A 78 1.70 -11.96 -8.26
N SER A 79 2.79 -12.48 -7.71
CA SER A 79 3.66 -13.48 -8.32
C SER A 79 4.37 -14.26 -7.22
N TRP A 80 4.98 -15.39 -7.58
CA TRP A 80 5.91 -16.12 -6.74
C TRP A 80 7.23 -16.28 -7.46
N ASP A 81 8.33 -16.20 -6.72
CA ASP A 81 9.64 -16.57 -7.25
C ASP A 81 9.86 -18.09 -7.20
N TYR A 82 11.01 -18.55 -7.70
CA TYR A 82 11.36 -19.97 -7.72
C TYR A 82 11.57 -20.58 -6.33
N THR A 83 11.79 -19.75 -5.30
CA THR A 83 11.92 -20.18 -3.90
C THR A 83 10.59 -20.17 -3.15
N GLY A 84 9.52 -19.68 -3.78
CA GLY A 84 8.19 -19.58 -3.20
C GLY A 84 7.94 -18.29 -2.43
N VAL A 85 8.79 -17.27 -2.55
CA VAL A 85 8.54 -15.94 -1.97
C VAL A 85 7.36 -15.32 -2.71
N PHE A 86 6.30 -15.02 -1.96
CA PHE A 86 5.18 -14.25 -2.46
C PHE A 86 5.61 -12.82 -2.71
N MET A 87 5.21 -12.25 -3.84
CA MET A 87 5.44 -10.84 -4.15
C MET A 87 4.16 -10.22 -4.72
N GLU A 88 3.68 -9.14 -4.10
CA GLU A 88 2.65 -8.26 -4.65
C GLU A 88 3.27 -6.93 -5.05
N THR A 89 3.15 -6.57 -6.33
CA THR A 89 3.59 -5.27 -6.85
C THR A 89 2.37 -4.45 -7.26
N CYS A 90 2.20 -3.30 -6.63
CA CYS A 90 1.15 -2.33 -6.92
C CYS A 90 1.74 -1.07 -7.56
N TYR A 91 1.08 -0.60 -8.61
CA TYR A 91 1.37 0.68 -9.26
C TYR A 91 0.16 1.61 -9.15
N CYS A 92 0.42 2.90 -8.99
CA CYS A 92 -0.61 3.93 -8.97
C CYS A 92 -0.02 5.28 -9.42
N GLU A 93 -0.86 6.11 -10.04
CA GLU A 93 -0.49 7.42 -10.60
C GLU A 93 -1.64 8.43 -10.50
N ASP A 94 -2.67 8.10 -9.72
CA ASP A 94 -3.93 8.84 -9.59
C ASP A 94 -3.83 10.02 -8.61
N ALA A 95 -2.91 9.96 -7.64
CA ALA A 95 -2.64 11.05 -6.69
C ALA A 95 -1.24 10.93 -6.07
N ASP A 96 -0.70 12.05 -5.58
CA ASP A 96 0.50 12.04 -4.75
C ASP A 96 0.31 11.14 -3.53
N GLY A 97 1.32 10.34 -3.21
CA GLY A 97 1.32 9.44 -2.06
C GLY A 97 0.42 8.23 -2.20
N CYS A 98 -0.09 7.91 -3.40
CA CYS A 98 -1.00 6.78 -3.63
C CYS A 98 -0.43 5.41 -3.19
N ASN A 99 0.91 5.29 -3.03
CA ASN A 99 1.57 4.08 -2.50
C ASN A 99 1.66 4.02 -0.96
N GLU A 100 0.87 4.84 -0.26
CA GLU A 100 0.73 4.77 1.19
C GLU A 100 0.15 3.44 1.69
N SER A 101 0.12 3.28 3.00
CA SER A 101 -0.64 2.20 3.61
C SER A 101 -2.02 2.72 4.03
N THR A 102 -3.05 2.35 3.29
CA THR A 102 -4.44 2.69 3.62
C THR A 102 -4.85 2.03 4.93
N ARG A 103 -5.34 2.82 5.89
CA ARG A 103 -6.19 2.29 6.96
C ARG A 103 -7.59 2.12 6.38
N LEU A 104 -8.13 0.91 6.39
CA LEU A 104 -9.59 0.76 6.34
C LEU A 104 -10.15 1.32 7.65
N SER A 105 -10.41 2.62 7.68
CA SER A 105 -11.10 3.25 8.80
C SER A 105 -12.58 2.91 8.68
N SER A 106 -12.97 1.77 9.25
CA SER A 106 -14.38 1.42 9.38
C SER A 106 -15.00 2.37 10.40
N SER A 107 -15.91 3.25 9.96
CA SER A 107 -16.65 4.10 10.87
C SER A 107 -17.57 3.24 11.72
N VAL A 108 -17.21 3.08 13.01
CA VAL A 108 -18.02 2.35 14.00
C VAL A 108 -19.46 2.89 14.05
N VAL A 109 -19.66 4.17 13.74
CA VAL A 109 -20.97 4.83 13.65
C VAL A 109 -21.79 4.32 12.47
N LEU A 110 -21.18 4.11 11.30
CA LEU A 110 -21.91 3.56 10.14
C LEU A 110 -22.26 2.08 10.37
N LEU A 111 -21.36 1.33 11.00
CA LEU A 111 -21.62 -0.06 11.40
C LEU A 111 -22.76 -0.13 12.42
N SER A 112 -22.78 0.72 13.46
CA SER A 112 -23.84 0.71 14.47
C SER A 112 -25.20 1.12 13.90
N LEU A 113 -25.24 2.12 13.00
CA LEU A 113 -26.47 2.53 12.30
C LEU A 113 -27.00 1.43 11.37
N SER A 114 -26.11 0.71 10.67
CA SER A 114 -26.50 -0.42 9.82
C SER A 114 -27.10 -1.57 10.62
N LEU A 115 -26.52 -1.88 11.80
CA LEU A 115 -27.03 -2.91 12.69
C LEU A 115 -28.36 -2.49 13.35
N PHE A 116 -28.48 -1.23 13.77
CA PHE A 116 -29.72 -0.72 14.37
C PHE A 116 -30.88 -0.71 13.37
N SER A 117 -30.63 -0.26 12.13
CA SER A 117 -31.63 -0.30 11.07
C SER A 117 -32.04 -1.73 10.72
N ALA A 118 -31.09 -2.66 10.57
CA ALA A 118 -31.39 -4.08 10.34
C ALA A 118 -32.23 -4.69 11.48
N PHE A 119 -31.89 -4.39 12.73
CA PHE A 119 -32.66 -4.83 13.90
C PHE A 119 -34.08 -4.25 13.92
N TYR A 120 -34.24 -2.96 13.63
CA TYR A 120 -35.55 -2.31 13.53
C TYR A 120 -36.40 -2.91 12.40
N TYR A 121 -35.80 -3.19 11.23
CA TYR A 121 -36.48 -3.87 10.13
C TYR A 121 -36.94 -5.28 10.50
N LEU A 122 -36.15 -6.01 11.30
CA LEU A 122 -36.56 -7.33 11.80
C LEU A 122 -37.72 -7.24 12.80
N LEU A 123 -37.67 -6.29 13.73
CA LEU A 123 -38.75 -6.07 14.71
C LEU A 123 -40.07 -5.62 14.08
N THR A 124 -40.01 -4.90 12.96
CA THR A 124 -41.21 -4.40 12.25
C THR A 124 -41.78 -5.41 11.25
N ARG A 125 -41.09 -6.53 10.99
CA ARG A 125 -41.54 -7.61 10.11
C ARG A 125 -42.02 -8.89 10.84
N VAL A 126 -41.98 -8.89 12.17
CA VAL A 126 -42.64 -9.88 13.05
C VAL A 126 -44.03 -9.35 13.41
#